data_AF-W5NMS7-F1
#
_entry.id   AF-W5NMS7-F1
#
_cell.length_a   1.000
_cell.length_b   1.000
_cell.length_c   1.000
_cell.angle_alpha   90.00
_cell.angle_beta   90.00
_cell.angle_gamma   90.00
#
_symmetry.space_group_name_H-M   'P 1'
#
loop_
_entity.id
_entity.type
_entity.pdbx_description
1 polymer ?
#
loop_
_entity_poly.entity_id
_entity_poly.type
_entity_poly.pdbx_seq_one_letter_code
_entity_poly.pdbx_strand_id
1 'polypeptide(L)'
;EGEVMPWAILPVLSDEQSQDIDLLEAYAVPILDKRETSRLVKELSAIYPLQGLNHIKRVRACKDKESPHPLEMILCLARDIGHSRKNQELSISALLSNATVDSRGLGEPFIVKIPACPPLTRPQFEKASRHWPTSFHEDKQVTVALNGELFTAAQKTKMETYMKLAITAAKIGQGEGMEAVGAVVVDPEEERVLAVGHDCRNSPHPLLHAVMVCIDLVAHGQGGGAYSYDKYTACRFFKVDNSKDQAKSSCLPSKDMYISEQSKESGLPYICTGYDLYVTREPCVMCAMALVHSRIQRVFYGTASLDGALGTKYKIHTQKDLNHRFEVFKGIMEQDCVKLTTLH
;
A
#
# COMPACT_ATOMS: atom_id res chain seq x y z
N GLU A 1 -12.11 35.80 3.35
CA GLU A 1 -11.42 34.66 4.00
C GLU A 1 -11.93 33.40 3.34
N GLY A 2 -11.09 32.71 2.56
CA GLY A 2 -11.52 31.51 1.84
C GLY A 2 -11.63 30.34 2.81
N GLU A 3 -12.76 29.65 2.80
CA GLU A 3 -12.92 28.36 3.47
C GLU A 3 -11.77 27.43 3.05
N VAL A 4 -10.88 27.11 3.98
CA VAL A 4 -9.89 26.06 3.78
C VAL A 4 -10.67 24.76 3.76
N MET A 5 -10.89 24.20 2.56
CA MET A 5 -11.52 22.89 2.47
C MET A 5 -10.66 21.89 3.24
N PRO A 6 -11.25 21.11 4.16
CA PRO A 6 -10.49 20.14 4.92
C PRO A 6 -9.87 19.12 3.97
N TRP A 7 -8.55 18.91 4.09
CA TRP A 7 -7.85 17.90 3.31
C TRP A 7 -8.23 16.50 3.82
N ALA A 8 -8.31 15.54 2.91
CA ALA A 8 -8.54 14.13 3.22
C ALA A 8 -7.24 13.36 3.04
N ILE A 9 -6.92 12.51 4.02
CA ILE A 9 -5.78 11.60 3.93
C ILE A 9 -6.28 10.20 3.60
N LEU A 10 -5.73 9.62 2.54
CA LEU A 10 -6.13 8.31 2.05
C LEU A 10 -4.93 7.37 1.98
N PRO A 11 -5.06 6.10 2.40
CA PRO A 11 -4.02 5.12 2.18
C PRO A 11 -3.85 4.86 0.68
N VAL A 12 -2.62 4.60 0.24
CA VAL A 12 -2.38 4.05 -1.09
C VAL A 12 -2.32 2.52 -0.99
N LEU A 13 -3.45 1.91 -1.36
CA LEU A 13 -3.62 0.46 -1.35
C LEU A 13 -2.88 -0.23 -2.50
N SER A 14 -2.48 -1.48 -2.29
CA SER A 14 -1.93 -2.36 -3.34
C SER A 14 -2.89 -2.51 -4.53
N ASP A 15 -2.37 -2.98 -5.67
CA ASP A 15 -3.22 -3.27 -6.83
C ASP A 15 -4.27 -4.32 -6.49
N GLU A 16 -3.92 -5.37 -5.75
CA GLU A 16 -4.87 -6.41 -5.37
C GLU A 16 -6.00 -5.89 -4.46
N GLN A 17 -5.71 -4.91 -3.60
CA GLN A 17 -6.70 -4.30 -2.70
C GLN A 17 -7.57 -3.24 -3.39
N SER A 18 -7.08 -2.60 -4.46
CA SER A 18 -7.76 -1.49 -5.14
C SER A 18 -8.41 -1.86 -6.46
N GLN A 19 -8.04 -3.00 -7.05
CA GLN A 19 -8.64 -3.50 -8.27
C GLN A 19 -10.10 -3.90 -8.06
N ASP A 20 -10.84 -3.92 -9.17
CA ASP A 20 -12.18 -4.49 -9.20
C ASP A 20 -12.15 -6.02 -9.06
N ILE A 21 -13.31 -6.63 -8.82
CA ILE A 21 -13.41 -8.08 -8.75
C ILE A 21 -13.40 -8.69 -10.15
N ASP A 22 -12.56 -9.71 -10.33
CA ASP A 22 -12.61 -10.59 -11.50
C ASP A 22 -13.58 -11.74 -11.25
N LEU A 23 -14.23 -12.20 -12.33
CA LEU A 23 -15.22 -13.27 -12.28
C LEU A 23 -14.82 -14.43 -13.18
N LEU A 24 -15.02 -15.65 -12.68
CA LEU A 24 -14.89 -16.90 -13.42
C LEU A 24 -16.28 -17.50 -13.68
N GLU A 25 -16.43 -18.16 -14.82
CA GLU A 25 -17.60 -18.98 -15.09
C GLU A 25 -17.43 -20.37 -14.48
N ALA A 26 -18.46 -20.82 -13.78
CA ALA A 26 -18.53 -22.14 -13.16
C ALA A 26 -19.88 -22.79 -13.44
N TYR A 27 -19.89 -24.11 -13.54
CA TYR A 27 -21.13 -24.88 -13.56
C TYR A 27 -21.60 -25.09 -12.12
N ALA A 28 -22.85 -24.73 -11.85
CA ALA A 28 -23.55 -25.03 -10.61
C ALA A 28 -24.73 -25.96 -10.89
N VAL A 29 -25.15 -26.69 -9.86
CA VAL A 29 -26.25 -27.67 -9.92
C VAL A 29 -27.17 -27.46 -8.72
N PRO A 30 -28.49 -27.61 -8.88
CA PRO A 30 -29.40 -27.67 -7.74
C PRO A 30 -29.24 -29.00 -7.00
N ILE A 31 -29.34 -28.96 -5.67
CA ILE A 31 -29.37 -30.15 -4.83
C ILE A 31 -30.84 -30.53 -4.60
N LEU A 32 -31.27 -31.64 -5.21
CA LEU A 32 -32.64 -32.13 -5.16
C LEU A 32 -32.99 -32.76 -3.81
N ASP A 33 -32.01 -33.41 -3.16
CA ASP A 33 -32.15 -33.96 -1.80
C ASP A 33 -31.08 -33.39 -0.87
N LYS A 34 -31.50 -32.55 0.09
CA LYS A 34 -30.60 -31.93 1.07
C LYS A 34 -29.86 -32.94 1.96
N ARG A 35 -30.39 -34.16 2.14
CA ARG A 35 -29.75 -35.22 2.94
C ARG A 35 -28.43 -35.69 2.31
N GLU A 36 -28.32 -35.56 0.99
CA GLU A 36 -27.16 -35.98 0.21
C GLU A 36 -26.05 -34.92 0.16
N THR A 37 -26.30 -33.69 0.65
CA THR A 37 -25.36 -32.55 0.53
C THR A 37 -23.94 -32.87 0.98
N SER A 38 -23.77 -33.43 2.19
CA SER A 38 -22.45 -33.72 2.75
C SER A 38 -21.68 -34.76 1.94
N ARG A 39 -22.38 -35.78 1.43
CA ARG A 39 -21.81 -36.81 0.56
C ARG A 39 -21.38 -36.20 -0.78
N LEU A 40 -22.29 -35.48 -1.44
CA LEU A 40 -22.06 -34.86 -2.74
C LEU A 40 -20.89 -33.86 -2.70
N VAL A 41 -20.81 -33.01 -1.65
CA VAL A 41 -19.68 -32.09 -1.46
C VAL A 41 -18.37 -32.87 -1.33
N LYS A 42 -18.34 -33.97 -0.58
CA LYS A 42 -17.13 -34.79 -0.40
C LYS A 42 -16.69 -35.45 -1.71
N GLU A 43 -17.61 -36.13 -2.40
CA GLU A 43 -17.35 -36.81 -3.68
C GLU A 43 -16.87 -35.81 -4.74
N LEU A 44 -17.59 -34.71 -4.92
CA LEU A 44 -17.22 -33.70 -5.91
C LEU A 44 -15.92 -32.99 -5.56
N SER A 45 -15.54 -32.88 -4.27
CA SER A 45 -14.28 -32.20 -3.89
C SER A 45 -13.08 -33.08 -4.21
N ALA A 46 -13.27 -34.39 -4.22
CA ALA A 46 -12.24 -35.33 -4.64
C ALA A 46 -12.01 -35.31 -6.15
N ILE A 47 -13.07 -35.12 -6.95
CA ILE A 47 -12.98 -35.19 -8.42
C ILE A 47 -12.76 -33.82 -9.06
N TYR A 48 -13.50 -32.80 -8.61
CA TYR A 48 -13.41 -31.42 -9.09
C TYR A 48 -13.06 -30.48 -7.92
N PRO A 49 -11.81 -30.51 -7.44
CA PRO A 49 -11.37 -29.58 -6.42
C PRO A 49 -11.38 -28.15 -6.96
N LEU A 50 -11.90 -27.21 -6.18
CA LEU A 50 -11.84 -25.77 -6.49
C LEU A 50 -10.46 -25.20 -6.14
N GLN A 51 -9.41 -25.69 -6.80
CA GLN A 51 -8.02 -25.31 -6.51
C GLN A 51 -7.83 -23.79 -6.63
N GLY A 52 -7.22 -23.19 -5.60
CA GLY A 52 -7.00 -21.74 -5.53
C GLY A 52 -8.25 -20.91 -5.18
N LEU A 53 -9.43 -21.53 -5.01
CA LEU A 53 -10.69 -20.85 -4.71
C LEU A 53 -11.23 -21.22 -3.31
N ASN A 54 -10.33 -21.34 -2.33
CA ASN A 54 -10.69 -21.69 -0.95
C ASN A 54 -11.63 -20.67 -0.29
N HIS A 55 -11.68 -19.45 -0.80
CA HIS A 55 -12.60 -18.42 -0.35
C HIS A 55 -14.05 -18.65 -0.79
N ILE A 56 -14.29 -19.47 -1.81
CA ILE A 56 -15.62 -19.72 -2.34
C ILE A 56 -16.33 -20.81 -1.53
N LYS A 57 -17.51 -20.49 -0.98
CA LYS A 57 -18.34 -21.50 -0.31
C LYS A 57 -19.00 -22.37 -1.37
N ARG A 58 -18.70 -23.66 -1.42
CA ARG A 58 -19.17 -24.52 -2.51
C ARG A 58 -20.70 -24.64 -2.63
N VAL A 59 -21.41 -24.55 -1.52
CA VAL A 59 -22.87 -24.66 -1.44
C VAL A 59 -23.47 -23.32 -1.01
N ARG A 60 -24.61 -22.96 -1.59
CA ARG A 60 -25.42 -21.81 -1.19
C ARG A 60 -26.90 -22.17 -1.11
N ALA A 61 -27.68 -21.33 -0.43
CA ALA A 61 -29.13 -21.36 -0.57
C ALA A 61 -29.54 -20.88 -1.98
N CYS A 62 -30.58 -21.50 -2.53
CA CYS A 62 -31.16 -21.06 -3.80
C CYS A 62 -31.63 -19.61 -3.70
N LYS A 63 -31.43 -18.83 -4.77
CA LYS A 63 -31.85 -17.42 -4.79
C LYS A 63 -33.37 -17.28 -4.90
N ASP A 64 -34.01 -18.21 -5.61
CA ASP A 64 -35.45 -18.28 -5.71
C ASP A 64 -36.03 -19.01 -4.50
N LYS A 65 -36.84 -18.30 -3.71
CA LYS A 65 -37.46 -18.84 -2.50
C LYS A 65 -38.62 -19.79 -2.81
N GLU A 66 -39.17 -19.74 -4.02
CA GLU A 66 -40.24 -20.62 -4.48
C GLU A 66 -39.69 -21.91 -5.11
N SER A 67 -38.38 -21.97 -5.34
CA SER A 67 -37.72 -23.17 -5.86
C SER A 67 -38.01 -24.38 -4.97
N PRO A 68 -38.38 -25.53 -5.55
CA PRO A 68 -38.53 -26.78 -4.80
C PRO A 68 -37.18 -27.30 -4.26
N HIS A 69 -36.05 -26.72 -4.68
CA HIS A 69 -34.71 -27.12 -4.32
C HIS A 69 -34.01 -25.99 -3.54
N PRO A 70 -33.88 -26.12 -2.21
CA PRO A 70 -33.43 -25.01 -1.37
C PRO A 70 -31.93 -24.72 -1.46
N LEU A 71 -31.13 -25.61 -2.07
CA LEU A 71 -29.67 -25.50 -2.12
C LEU A 71 -29.13 -25.67 -3.54
N GLU A 72 -28.04 -24.97 -3.81
CA GLU A 72 -27.28 -25.03 -5.05
C GLU A 72 -25.80 -25.22 -4.73
N MET A 73 -25.08 -25.90 -5.61
CA MET A 73 -23.68 -26.24 -5.41
C MET A 73 -22.85 -26.02 -6.66
N ILE A 74 -21.64 -25.50 -6.51
CA ILE A 74 -20.67 -25.44 -7.61
C ILE A 74 -20.14 -26.84 -7.89
N LEU A 75 -20.25 -27.25 -9.15
CA LEU A 75 -19.71 -28.50 -9.66
C LEU A 75 -18.21 -28.34 -9.95
N CYS A 76 -17.85 -27.48 -10.90
CA CYS A 76 -16.49 -27.25 -11.40
C CYS A 76 -16.40 -25.91 -12.16
N LEU A 77 -15.20 -25.50 -12.57
CA LEU A 77 -15.04 -24.33 -13.42
C LEU A 77 -15.33 -24.67 -14.88
N ALA A 78 -15.92 -23.74 -15.63
CA ALA A 78 -16.27 -23.96 -17.02
C ALA A 78 -15.06 -24.31 -17.90
N ARG A 79 -13.88 -23.78 -17.56
CA ARG A 79 -12.60 -24.06 -18.23
C ARG A 79 -12.12 -25.51 -18.05
N ASP A 80 -12.52 -26.18 -16.98
CA ASP A 80 -12.07 -27.53 -16.65
C ASP A 80 -12.73 -28.59 -17.54
N ILE A 81 -13.83 -28.23 -18.23
CA ILE A 81 -14.65 -29.15 -19.05
C ILE A 81 -14.28 -29.11 -20.56
N GLY A 82 -13.30 -28.29 -20.94
CA GLY A 82 -12.80 -28.21 -22.32
C GLY A 82 -13.73 -27.46 -23.28
N HIS A 83 -13.16 -26.75 -24.25
CA HIS A 83 -13.87 -25.79 -25.12
C HIS A 83 -14.92 -26.36 -26.07
N SER A 84 -15.09 -27.69 -26.16
CA SER A 84 -15.95 -28.32 -27.19
C SER A 84 -17.45 -28.32 -26.90
N ARG A 85 -17.94 -27.77 -25.78
CA ARG A 85 -19.36 -27.87 -25.38
C ARG A 85 -20.10 -26.54 -25.18
N LYS A 86 -19.62 -25.44 -25.77
CA LYS A 86 -20.24 -24.10 -25.59
C LYS A 86 -21.69 -23.96 -26.11
N ASN A 87 -22.16 -24.87 -26.98
CA ASN A 87 -23.47 -24.77 -27.65
C ASN A 87 -24.34 -26.05 -27.55
N GLN A 88 -24.03 -26.98 -26.65
CA GLN A 88 -24.83 -28.20 -26.46
C GLN A 88 -25.60 -28.12 -25.14
N GLU A 89 -26.82 -28.68 -25.09
CA GLU A 89 -27.53 -28.89 -23.82
C GLU A 89 -26.63 -29.71 -22.88
N LEU A 90 -26.11 -29.03 -21.87
CA LEU A 90 -25.20 -29.63 -20.90
C LEU A 90 -26.04 -30.39 -19.89
N SER A 91 -26.13 -31.70 -20.07
CA SER A 91 -26.71 -32.56 -19.04
C SER A 91 -25.70 -32.87 -17.94
N ILE A 92 -26.19 -33.11 -16.74
CA ILE A 92 -25.33 -33.52 -15.62
C ILE A 92 -24.52 -34.78 -15.95
N SER A 93 -25.13 -35.74 -16.64
CA SER A 93 -24.49 -36.97 -17.10
C SER A 93 -23.35 -36.70 -18.07
N ALA A 94 -23.48 -35.68 -18.93
CA ALA A 94 -22.40 -35.28 -19.82
C ALA A 94 -21.23 -34.69 -19.01
N LEU A 95 -21.50 -33.83 -18.02
CA LEU A 95 -20.46 -33.22 -17.19
C LEU A 95 -19.74 -34.22 -16.29
N LEU A 96 -20.47 -35.20 -15.75
CA LEU A 96 -19.95 -36.23 -14.84
C LEU A 96 -19.54 -37.52 -15.54
N SER A 97 -19.55 -37.57 -16.88
CA SER A 97 -19.29 -38.80 -17.66
C SER A 97 -17.98 -39.53 -17.32
N ASN A 98 -16.96 -38.81 -16.85
CA ASN A 98 -15.66 -39.36 -16.45
C ASN A 98 -15.46 -39.42 -14.93
N ALA A 99 -16.49 -39.10 -14.14
CA ALA A 99 -16.44 -38.97 -12.70
C ALA A 99 -17.15 -40.15 -12.04
N THR A 100 -16.56 -40.73 -10.99
CA THR A 100 -17.22 -41.74 -10.13
C THR A 100 -18.21 -41.11 -9.13
N VAL A 101 -18.73 -39.91 -9.42
CA VAL A 101 -19.72 -39.24 -8.57
C VAL A 101 -21.10 -39.78 -8.91
N ASP A 102 -21.81 -40.21 -7.88
CA ASP A 102 -23.20 -40.61 -8.01
C ASP A 102 -24.07 -39.34 -8.13
N SER A 103 -24.63 -39.12 -9.31
CA SER A 103 -25.44 -37.93 -9.62
C SER A 103 -26.81 -37.93 -8.94
N ARG A 104 -27.19 -38.99 -8.22
CA ARG A 104 -28.45 -39.02 -7.45
C ARG A 104 -28.50 -37.86 -6.48
N GLY A 105 -29.59 -37.11 -6.55
CA GLY A 105 -29.80 -35.92 -5.73
C GLY A 105 -29.25 -34.62 -6.34
N LEU A 106 -28.71 -34.65 -7.56
CA LEU A 106 -28.36 -33.46 -8.34
C LEU A 106 -29.34 -33.25 -9.50
N GLY A 107 -29.71 -32.00 -9.77
CA GLY A 107 -30.45 -31.64 -10.98
C GLY A 107 -29.55 -31.14 -12.10
N GLU A 108 -30.16 -30.58 -13.13
CA GLU A 108 -29.42 -30.15 -14.31
C GLU A 108 -28.53 -28.92 -14.06
N PRO A 109 -27.35 -28.85 -14.69
CA PRO A 109 -26.38 -27.80 -14.44
C PRO A 109 -26.75 -26.49 -15.14
N PHE A 110 -26.30 -25.38 -14.55
CA PHE A 110 -26.42 -24.04 -15.09
C PHE A 110 -25.15 -23.23 -14.84
N ILE A 111 -24.92 -22.18 -15.62
CA ILE A 111 -23.72 -21.35 -15.51
C ILE A 111 -23.93 -20.24 -14.48
N VAL A 112 -22.93 -20.07 -13.63
CA VAL A 112 -22.84 -18.95 -12.68
C VAL A 112 -21.50 -18.25 -12.80
N LYS A 113 -21.47 -16.97 -12.41
CA LYS A 113 -20.22 -16.21 -12.25
C LYS A 113 -19.82 -16.21 -10.78
N ILE A 114 -18.56 -16.52 -10.50
CA ILE A 114 -18.00 -16.57 -9.14
C ILE A 114 -16.72 -15.71 -9.05
N PRO A 115 -16.41 -15.12 -7.87
CA PRO A 115 -15.19 -14.33 -7.69
C PRO A 115 -13.90 -15.14 -7.94
N ALA A 116 -13.01 -14.64 -8.80
CA ALA A 116 -11.75 -15.29 -9.16
C ALA A 116 -10.72 -15.27 -8.02
N CYS A 117 -10.70 -14.19 -7.26
CA CYS A 117 -9.75 -13.94 -6.18
C CYS A 117 -10.48 -13.70 -4.85
N PRO A 118 -9.83 -13.98 -3.70
CA PRO A 118 -10.38 -13.64 -2.40
C PRO A 118 -10.50 -12.11 -2.27
N PRO A 119 -11.63 -11.59 -1.75
CA PRO A 119 -11.75 -10.16 -1.47
C PRO A 119 -10.78 -9.75 -0.36
N LEU A 120 -10.07 -8.65 -0.55
CA LEU A 120 -9.13 -8.08 0.43
C LEU A 120 -9.70 -6.88 1.17
N THR A 121 -10.73 -6.24 0.61
CA THR A 121 -11.42 -5.09 1.22
C THR A 121 -12.91 -5.36 1.37
N ARG A 122 -13.57 -4.65 2.30
CA ARG A 122 -15.02 -4.78 2.49
C ARG A 122 -15.82 -4.42 1.23
N PRO A 123 -15.51 -3.36 0.46
CA PRO A 123 -16.16 -3.10 -0.82
C PRO A 123 -16.01 -4.26 -1.82
N GLN A 124 -14.82 -4.87 -1.92
CA GLN A 124 -14.61 -6.05 -2.76
C GLN A 124 -15.46 -7.24 -2.27
N PHE A 125 -15.51 -7.47 -0.96
CA PHE A 125 -16.32 -8.54 -0.37
C PHE A 125 -17.80 -8.39 -0.65
N GLU A 126 -18.33 -7.18 -0.48
CA GLU A 126 -19.74 -6.87 -0.75
C GLU A 126 -20.08 -7.07 -2.22
N LYS A 127 -19.19 -6.66 -3.13
CA LYS A 127 -19.36 -6.89 -4.57
C LYS A 127 -19.29 -8.38 -4.91
N ALA A 128 -18.27 -9.08 -4.40
CA ALA A 128 -18.04 -10.51 -4.62
C ALA A 128 -19.22 -11.37 -4.13
N SER A 129 -19.75 -11.05 -2.94
CA SER A 129 -20.84 -11.80 -2.31
C SER A 129 -22.17 -11.73 -3.07
N ARG A 130 -22.36 -10.72 -3.95
CA ARG A 130 -23.54 -10.64 -4.84
C ARG A 130 -23.54 -11.73 -5.91
N HIS A 131 -22.34 -12.16 -6.32
CA HIS A 131 -22.16 -13.20 -7.33
C HIS A 131 -22.27 -14.59 -6.72
N TRP A 132 -21.48 -14.87 -5.69
CA TRP A 132 -21.50 -16.14 -4.98
C TRP A 132 -20.99 -15.97 -3.54
N PRO A 133 -21.52 -16.71 -2.55
CA PRO A 133 -21.04 -16.61 -1.17
C PRO A 133 -19.54 -16.89 -1.05
N THR A 134 -18.81 -15.92 -0.52
CA THR A 134 -17.37 -15.98 -0.29
C THR A 134 -17.06 -15.79 1.19
N SER A 135 -15.95 -16.33 1.67
CA SER A 135 -15.35 -15.96 2.95
C SER A 135 -14.61 -14.64 2.81
N PHE A 136 -14.60 -13.85 3.87
CA PHE A 136 -13.81 -12.63 3.96
C PHE A 136 -13.26 -12.52 5.38
N HIS A 137 -11.96 -12.34 5.48
CA HIS A 137 -11.26 -12.04 6.73
C HIS A 137 -10.84 -10.59 6.64
N GLU A 138 -11.53 -9.76 7.39
CA GLU A 138 -11.33 -8.32 7.30
C GLU A 138 -10.00 -7.91 7.90
N ASP A 139 -9.22 -7.16 7.12
CA ASP A 139 -8.11 -6.38 7.63
C ASP A 139 -8.64 -5.10 8.28
N LYS A 140 -8.62 -5.05 9.61
CA LYS A 140 -9.13 -3.92 10.38
C LYS A 140 -8.39 -2.62 10.06
N GLN A 141 -7.09 -2.67 9.80
CA GLN A 141 -6.32 -1.46 9.48
C GLN A 141 -6.74 -0.89 8.14
N VAL A 142 -6.89 -1.75 7.12
CA VAL A 142 -7.36 -1.32 5.80
C VAL A 142 -8.78 -0.76 5.86
N THR A 143 -9.68 -1.38 6.63
CA THR A 143 -11.05 -0.88 6.79
C THR A 143 -11.08 0.49 7.49
N VAL A 144 -10.37 0.65 8.61
CA VAL A 144 -10.28 1.94 9.32
C VAL A 144 -9.65 3.01 8.43
N ALA A 145 -8.63 2.65 7.64
CA ALA A 145 -8.00 3.56 6.70
C ALA A 145 -8.92 3.99 5.55
N LEU A 146 -9.71 3.07 5.00
CA LEU A 146 -10.70 3.37 3.97
C LEU A 146 -11.85 4.26 4.49
N ASN A 147 -12.19 4.16 5.78
CA ASN A 147 -13.17 5.04 6.41
C ASN A 147 -12.62 6.43 6.76
N GLY A 148 -11.30 6.68 6.56
CA GLY A 148 -10.66 7.94 6.93
C GLY A 148 -10.45 8.14 8.43
N GLU A 149 -10.57 7.06 9.21
CA GLU A 149 -10.55 7.02 10.67
C GLU A 149 -9.18 6.62 11.23
N LEU A 150 -8.16 6.45 10.37
CA LEU A 150 -6.84 5.99 10.78
C LEU A 150 -6.10 6.96 11.69
N PHE A 151 -6.34 8.26 11.52
CA PHE A 151 -5.66 9.31 12.26
C PHE A 151 -6.65 10.15 13.05
N THR A 152 -6.35 10.34 14.34
CA THR A 152 -7.07 11.25 15.23
C THR A 152 -6.89 12.70 14.77
N ALA A 153 -7.77 13.59 15.24
CA ALA A 153 -7.65 15.03 14.95
C ALA A 153 -6.29 15.61 15.41
N ALA A 154 -5.80 15.20 16.59
CA ALA A 154 -4.51 15.63 17.12
C ALA A 154 -3.34 15.17 16.24
N GLN A 155 -3.38 13.94 15.73
CA GLN A 155 -2.38 13.46 14.76
C GLN A 155 -2.44 14.27 13.46
N LYS A 156 -3.65 14.50 12.91
CA LYS A 156 -3.82 15.31 11.69
C LYS A 156 -3.23 16.72 11.84
N THR A 157 -3.39 17.35 13.01
CA THR A 157 -2.76 18.66 13.29
C THR A 157 -1.23 18.59 13.23
N LYS A 158 -0.60 17.56 13.80
CA LYS A 158 0.87 17.39 13.74
C LYS A 158 1.35 17.14 12.31
N MET A 159 0.62 16.29 11.58
CA MET A 159 0.89 16.01 10.18
C MET A 159 0.84 17.29 9.34
N GLU A 160 -0.14 18.17 9.59
CA GLU A 160 -0.23 19.49 8.95
C GLU A 160 0.99 20.36 9.29
N THR A 161 1.47 20.36 10.54
CA THR A 161 2.70 21.07 10.93
C THR A 161 3.92 20.56 10.15
N TYR A 162 4.09 19.24 10.05
CA TYR A 162 5.22 18.65 9.31
C TYR A 162 5.13 18.94 7.81
N MET A 163 3.94 18.86 7.21
CA MET A 163 3.74 19.18 5.80
C MET A 163 3.93 20.68 5.51
N LYS A 164 3.52 21.58 6.41
CA LYS A 164 3.82 23.02 6.32
C LYS A 164 5.33 23.30 6.30
N LEU A 165 6.10 22.55 7.08
CA LEU A 165 7.56 22.65 7.07
C LEU A 165 8.14 22.17 5.72
N ALA A 166 7.63 21.08 5.16
CA ALA A 166 8.00 20.62 3.81
C ALA A 166 7.66 21.67 2.74
N ILE A 167 6.47 22.26 2.78
CA ILE A 167 6.03 23.33 1.86
C ILE A 167 6.94 24.56 1.99
N THR A 168 7.35 24.91 3.21
CA THR A 168 8.25 26.04 3.43
C THR A 168 9.63 25.79 2.82
N ALA A 169 10.19 24.59 3.04
CA ALA A 169 11.45 24.19 2.40
C ALA A 169 11.35 24.20 0.87
N ALA A 170 10.23 23.71 0.31
CA ALA A 170 9.97 23.74 -1.12
C ALA A 170 10.01 25.16 -1.71
N LYS A 171 9.38 26.13 -1.02
CA LYS A 171 9.36 27.54 -1.43
C LYS A 171 10.75 28.18 -1.36
N ILE A 172 11.54 27.84 -0.33
CA ILE A 172 12.92 28.33 -0.21
C ILE A 172 13.75 27.79 -1.39
N GLY A 173 13.69 26.49 -1.65
CA GLY A 173 14.37 25.87 -2.80
C GLY A 173 13.94 26.49 -4.13
N GLN A 174 12.65 26.77 -4.32
CA GLN A 174 12.15 27.47 -5.51
C GLN A 174 12.75 28.88 -5.65
N GLY A 175 12.88 29.62 -4.55
CA GLY A 175 13.56 30.93 -4.53
C GLY A 175 15.04 30.85 -4.89
N GLU A 176 15.67 29.70 -4.68
CA GLU A 176 17.05 29.40 -5.08
C GLU A 176 17.15 28.83 -6.52
N GLY A 177 16.05 28.82 -7.27
CA GLY A 177 15.98 28.33 -8.65
C GLY A 177 15.90 26.80 -8.77
N MET A 178 15.52 26.10 -7.71
CA MET A 178 15.28 24.66 -7.72
C MET A 178 13.81 24.33 -7.98
N GLU A 179 13.52 23.05 -8.22
CA GLU A 179 12.15 22.56 -8.27
C GLU A 179 11.46 22.76 -6.91
N ALA A 180 10.18 23.16 -6.92
CA ALA A 180 9.40 23.44 -5.72
C ALA A 180 8.94 22.15 -5.00
N VAL A 181 9.90 21.34 -4.54
CA VAL A 181 9.68 20.12 -3.77
C VAL A 181 10.42 20.19 -2.45
N GLY A 182 9.71 19.91 -1.37
CA GLY A 182 10.28 19.86 -0.02
C GLY A 182 9.86 18.58 0.69
N ALA A 183 10.70 18.16 1.63
CA ALA A 183 10.51 16.95 2.41
C ALA A 183 10.97 17.14 3.86
N VAL A 184 10.38 16.35 4.76
CA VAL A 184 10.69 16.32 6.19
C VAL A 184 10.69 14.88 6.67
N VAL A 185 11.74 14.47 7.37
CA VAL A 185 11.78 13.18 8.07
C VAL A 185 11.52 13.42 9.54
N VAL A 186 10.64 12.62 10.12
CA VAL A 186 10.13 12.74 11.49
C VAL A 186 10.31 11.42 12.22
N ASP A 187 10.75 11.48 13.46
CA ASP A 187 10.67 10.39 14.41
C ASP A 187 9.24 10.36 14.98
N PRO A 188 8.41 9.35 14.66
CA PRO A 188 7.02 9.32 15.10
C PRO A 188 6.87 8.93 16.58
N GLU A 189 7.87 8.30 17.19
CA GLU A 189 7.84 7.91 18.61
C GLU A 189 8.12 9.14 19.49
N GLU A 190 9.12 9.93 19.12
CA GLU A 190 9.51 11.16 19.81
C GLU A 190 8.78 12.42 19.27
N GLU A 191 7.95 12.24 18.25
CA GLU A 191 7.21 13.29 17.53
C GLU A 191 8.09 14.46 17.05
N ARG A 192 9.33 14.14 16.66
CA ARG A 192 10.40 15.11 16.44
C ARG A 192 10.87 15.15 15.00
N VAL A 193 11.07 16.36 14.47
CA VAL A 193 11.70 16.54 13.16
C VAL A 193 13.18 16.17 13.23
N LEU A 194 13.61 15.28 12.32
CA LEU A 194 14.98 14.82 12.18
C LEU A 194 15.71 15.55 11.07
N ALA A 195 15.08 15.69 9.92
CA ALA A 195 15.67 16.32 8.75
C ALA A 195 14.62 17.10 7.97
N VAL A 196 15.04 18.24 7.41
CA VAL A 196 14.26 19.02 6.45
C VAL A 196 15.12 19.21 5.22
N GLY A 197 14.55 19.03 4.03
CA GLY A 197 15.27 19.17 2.77
C GLY A 197 14.37 19.64 1.64
N HIS A 198 14.97 20.17 0.59
CA HIS A 198 14.29 20.49 -0.67
C HIS A 198 15.07 19.96 -1.85
N ASP A 199 14.54 20.15 -3.05
CA ASP A 199 15.23 19.82 -4.28
C ASP A 199 16.54 20.61 -4.44
N CYS A 200 17.61 19.95 -4.87
CA CYS A 200 18.94 20.54 -5.06
C CYS A 200 19.57 20.19 -6.43
N ARG A 201 18.76 19.89 -7.45
CA ARG A 201 19.23 19.33 -8.74
C ARG A 201 20.06 20.25 -9.63
N ASN A 202 19.99 21.58 -9.48
CA ASN A 202 20.63 22.52 -10.42
C ASN A 202 22.12 22.80 -10.17
N SER A 203 22.78 22.06 -9.26
CA SER A 203 24.24 21.91 -9.06
C SER A 203 24.47 21.54 -7.59
N PRO A 204 25.00 20.36 -7.23
CA PRO A 204 25.97 19.61 -8.01
C PRO A 204 25.48 18.34 -8.73
N HIS A 205 24.28 17.81 -8.46
CA HIS A 205 23.92 16.46 -8.93
C HIS A 205 22.42 16.29 -9.24
N PRO A 206 22.05 15.69 -10.39
CA PRO A 206 20.64 15.57 -10.82
C PRO A 206 19.80 14.60 -9.98
N LEU A 207 20.42 13.83 -9.09
CA LEU A 207 19.73 12.89 -8.19
C LEU A 207 19.38 13.50 -6.82
N LEU A 208 19.73 14.76 -6.55
CA LEU A 208 19.45 15.42 -5.27
C LEU A 208 18.00 15.93 -5.20
N HIS A 209 17.07 15.00 -5.30
CA HIS A 209 15.65 15.24 -5.01
C HIS A 209 15.47 15.44 -3.50
N ALA A 210 14.44 16.18 -3.08
CA ALA A 210 14.17 16.44 -1.66
C ALA A 210 14.19 15.18 -0.77
N VAL A 211 13.65 14.06 -1.26
CA VAL A 211 13.67 12.76 -0.55
C VAL A 211 15.10 12.25 -0.34
N MET A 212 15.94 12.30 -1.38
CA MET A 212 17.33 11.86 -1.30
C MET A 212 18.13 12.74 -0.35
N VAL A 213 17.91 14.06 -0.41
CA VAL A 213 18.52 15.04 0.50
C VAL A 213 18.15 14.73 1.95
N CYS A 214 16.88 14.44 2.24
CA CYS A 214 16.47 14.06 3.59
C CYS A 214 17.10 12.75 4.08
N ILE A 215 17.16 11.72 3.23
CA ILE A 215 17.81 10.45 3.58
C ILE A 215 19.29 10.68 3.90
N ASP A 216 19.99 11.46 3.08
CA ASP A 216 21.41 11.75 3.27
C ASP A 216 21.66 12.64 4.51
N LEU A 217 20.77 13.59 4.82
CA LEU A 217 20.81 14.38 6.05
C LEU A 217 20.65 13.51 7.30
N VAL A 218 19.74 12.53 7.28
CA VAL A 218 19.59 11.56 8.38
C VAL A 218 20.87 10.72 8.52
N ALA A 219 21.44 10.25 7.40
CA ALA A 219 22.71 9.53 7.40
C ALA A 219 23.87 10.37 7.97
N HIS A 220 23.97 11.66 7.62
CA HIS A 220 24.92 12.59 8.24
C HIS A 220 24.77 12.67 9.75
N GLY A 221 23.53 12.75 10.23
CA GLY A 221 23.21 12.74 11.65
C GLY A 221 23.68 11.50 12.41
N GLN A 222 23.85 10.39 11.69
CA GLN A 222 24.29 9.08 12.18
C GLN A 222 25.78 8.80 11.89
N GLY A 223 26.53 9.79 11.41
CA GLY A 223 27.97 9.66 11.12
C GLY A 223 28.31 9.13 9.72
N GLY A 224 27.32 8.99 8.84
CA GLY A 224 27.50 8.71 7.41
C GLY A 224 27.25 9.96 6.55
N GLY A 225 26.51 9.79 5.44
CA GLY A 225 26.18 10.86 4.50
C GLY A 225 27.23 11.05 3.41
N ALA A 226 26.80 11.50 2.23
CA ALA A 226 27.65 11.63 1.04
C ALA A 226 27.85 13.08 0.57
N TYR A 227 26.89 13.97 0.83
CA TYR A 227 26.89 15.34 0.27
C TYR A 227 26.81 16.43 1.34
N SER A 228 27.55 17.53 1.16
CA SER A 228 27.35 18.73 1.98
C SER A 228 26.19 19.58 1.44
N TYR A 229 25.34 20.03 2.36
CA TYR A 229 24.20 20.90 2.09
C TYR A 229 24.36 22.30 2.70
N ASP A 230 25.56 22.69 3.14
CA ASP A 230 25.80 23.94 3.89
C ASP A 230 25.36 25.21 3.15
N LYS A 231 25.31 25.14 1.81
CA LYS A 231 24.86 26.24 0.95
C LYS A 231 23.34 26.38 0.84
N TYR A 232 22.58 25.39 1.28
CA TYR A 232 21.12 25.33 1.18
C TYR A 232 20.51 25.55 2.56
N THR A 233 20.04 26.77 2.80
CA THR A 233 19.68 27.23 4.16
C THR A 233 18.54 26.44 4.80
N ALA A 234 17.64 25.87 3.99
CA ALA A 234 16.53 25.05 4.46
C ALA A 234 16.90 23.56 4.65
N CYS A 235 18.02 23.09 4.09
CA CYS A 235 18.45 21.70 4.21
C CYS A 235 19.23 21.49 5.50
N ARG A 236 18.63 20.82 6.48
CA ARG A 236 19.23 20.68 7.82
C ARG A 236 18.82 19.39 8.51
N PHE A 237 19.80 18.80 9.21
CA PHE A 237 19.57 17.77 10.23
C PHE A 237 19.48 18.40 11.62
N PHE A 238 18.56 17.91 12.44
CA PHE A 238 18.33 18.35 13.82
C PHE A 238 18.91 17.32 14.78
N LYS A 239 20.09 17.63 15.31
CA LYS A 239 20.75 16.80 16.33
C LYS A 239 19.90 16.75 17.61
N VAL A 240 19.96 15.61 18.29
CA VAL A 240 19.46 15.48 19.65
C VAL A 240 20.47 16.19 20.56
N ASP A 241 20.06 17.29 21.18
CA ASP A 241 20.85 17.93 22.23
C ASP A 241 20.79 17.05 23.48
N ASN A 242 21.75 16.13 23.62
CA ASN A 242 22.05 15.52 24.91
C ASN A 242 22.73 16.59 25.78
N SER A 243 21.96 17.51 26.33
CA SER A 243 22.43 18.54 27.26
C SER A 243 22.84 17.93 28.61
N LYS A 244 23.99 17.25 28.61
CA LYS A 244 24.84 17.03 29.79
C LYS A 244 26.33 17.37 29.57
N ASP A 245 26.77 17.67 28.35
CA ASP A 245 28.19 17.96 28.05
C ASP A 245 28.46 19.41 27.61
N GLN A 246 27.90 20.39 28.32
CA GLN A 246 28.46 21.76 28.30
C GLN A 246 29.29 22.01 29.55
N ALA A 247 30.55 21.56 29.52
CA ALA A 247 31.62 22.20 30.26
C ALA A 247 32.98 21.92 29.61
N LYS A 248 33.67 23.00 29.21
CA LYS A 248 35.07 23.11 28.76
C LYS A 248 35.31 22.72 27.29
N SER A 249 36.09 23.41 26.48
CA SER A 249 36.80 24.69 26.56
C SER A 249 37.29 25.01 25.15
N SER A 250 37.39 26.30 24.84
CA SER A 250 38.23 26.94 23.81
C SER A 250 39.37 26.14 23.15
N CYS A 251 39.53 26.34 21.81
CA CYS A 251 40.76 26.66 21.06
C CYS A 251 40.89 25.91 19.71
N LEU A 252 41.33 26.66 18.69
CA LEU A 252 41.61 26.33 17.28
C LEU A 252 42.83 25.36 17.09
N PRO A 253 43.13 24.87 15.86
CA PRO A 253 43.35 23.46 15.56
C PRO A 253 44.83 23.03 15.54
N SER A 254 45.08 21.72 15.62
CA SER A 254 46.36 21.13 15.21
C SER A 254 46.18 19.77 14.53
N LYS A 255 47.07 19.58 13.56
CA LYS A 255 47.22 18.52 12.57
C LYS A 255 47.40 17.11 13.17
N ASP A 256 46.99 16.15 12.34
CA ASP A 256 47.42 14.75 12.28
C ASP A 256 47.14 13.87 13.51
N MET A 257 46.04 13.12 13.48
CA MET A 257 45.97 11.86 14.23
C MET A 257 45.08 10.81 13.53
N TYR A 258 45.70 9.65 13.32
CA TYR A 258 45.18 8.42 12.72
C TYR A 258 43.77 8.05 13.19
N ILE A 259 42.86 7.78 12.25
CA ILE A 259 41.53 7.25 12.55
C ILE A 259 41.67 5.75 12.84
N SER A 260 41.64 5.40 14.12
CA SER A 260 41.36 4.03 14.55
C SER A 260 39.85 3.79 14.48
N GLU A 261 39.45 2.80 13.68
CA GLU A 261 38.11 2.22 13.64
C GLU A 261 37.71 1.71 15.04
N GLN A 262 36.87 2.46 15.73
CA GLN A 262 36.05 1.96 16.84
C GLN A 262 34.66 2.60 16.71
N SER A 263 33.82 1.98 15.88
CA SER A 263 32.39 2.25 15.85
C SER A 263 31.78 1.83 17.19
N LYS A 264 31.66 2.79 18.12
CA LYS A 264 30.71 2.65 19.23
C LYS A 264 29.32 2.53 18.60
N GLU A 265 28.59 1.47 18.94
CA GLU A 265 27.17 1.32 18.62
C GLU A 265 26.41 2.54 19.18
N SER A 266 26.29 3.58 18.37
CA SER A 266 25.28 4.61 18.57
C SER A 266 23.96 3.87 18.49
N GLY A 267 23.17 3.79 19.56
CA GLY A 267 21.84 3.15 19.57
C GLY A 267 20.80 3.81 18.65
N LEU A 268 21.25 4.45 17.56
CA LEU A 268 20.46 5.03 16.50
C LEU A 268 20.09 3.93 15.49
N PRO A 269 18.87 3.99 14.93
CA PRO A 269 18.43 3.04 13.92
C PRO A 269 19.23 3.18 12.62
N TYR A 270 19.19 2.15 11.78
CA TYR A 270 19.76 2.22 10.43
C TYR A 270 19.02 3.25 9.57
N ILE A 271 19.67 4.36 9.25
CA ILE A 271 19.18 5.44 8.38
C ILE A 271 17.76 5.87 8.78
N CYS A 272 16.74 5.52 7.99
CA CYS A 272 15.36 5.96 8.19
C CYS A 272 14.47 4.87 8.81
N THR A 273 15.05 3.83 9.39
CA THR A 273 14.29 2.73 10.00
C THR A 273 13.39 3.28 11.11
N GLY A 274 12.07 3.05 10.97
CA GLY A 274 11.07 3.48 11.95
C GLY A 274 10.60 4.93 11.80
N TYR A 275 11.12 5.69 10.83
CA TYR A 275 10.77 7.10 10.65
C TYR A 275 9.68 7.35 9.60
N ASP A 276 9.05 8.51 9.69
CA ASP A 276 8.05 9.00 8.75
C ASP A 276 8.65 10.04 7.80
N LEU A 277 8.25 10.00 6.54
CA LEU A 277 8.57 11.04 5.56
C LEU A 277 7.30 11.82 5.19
N TYR A 278 7.36 13.15 5.27
CA TYR A 278 6.37 14.07 4.71
C TYR A 278 6.98 14.76 3.50
N VAL A 279 6.37 14.66 2.32
CA VAL A 279 6.89 15.23 1.07
C VAL A 279 5.80 15.94 0.27
N THR A 280 6.10 17.09 -0.31
CA THR A 280 5.05 17.89 -0.99
C THR A 280 4.55 17.23 -2.28
N ARG A 281 5.41 16.52 -3.00
CA ARG A 281 5.14 15.87 -4.28
C ARG A 281 5.44 14.38 -4.20
N GLU A 282 4.59 13.56 -4.82
CA GLU A 282 4.75 12.10 -4.84
C GLU A 282 6.16 11.70 -5.34
N PRO A 283 6.90 10.86 -4.58
CA PRO A 283 8.22 10.38 -4.96
C PRO A 283 8.23 9.62 -6.29
N CYS A 284 9.23 9.92 -7.14
CA CYS A 284 9.50 9.15 -8.35
C CYS A 284 10.09 7.76 -8.02
N VAL A 285 10.28 6.92 -9.05
CA VAL A 285 10.81 5.53 -8.90
C VAL A 285 12.12 5.48 -8.12
N MET A 286 13.06 6.39 -8.41
CA MET A 286 14.35 6.44 -7.70
C MET A 286 14.14 6.71 -6.20
N CYS A 287 13.39 7.77 -5.87
CA CYS A 287 13.14 8.15 -4.48
C CYS A 287 12.36 7.06 -3.73
N ALA A 288 11.35 6.47 -4.37
CA ALA A 288 10.57 5.38 -3.81
C ALA A 288 11.42 4.14 -3.51
N MET A 289 12.35 3.77 -4.40
CA MET A 289 13.27 2.66 -4.15
C MET A 289 14.31 3.01 -3.07
N ALA A 290 14.79 4.25 -3.02
CA ALA A 290 15.67 4.70 -1.94
C ALA A 290 15.00 4.59 -0.57
N LEU A 291 13.70 4.85 -0.48
CA LEU A 291 12.90 4.68 0.73
C LEU A 291 12.76 3.22 1.18
N VAL A 292 12.68 2.28 0.23
CA VAL A 292 12.80 0.84 0.53
C VAL A 292 14.16 0.55 1.16
N HIS A 293 15.24 1.05 0.55
CA HIS A 293 16.61 0.82 1.03
C HIS A 293 16.93 1.49 2.35
N SER A 294 16.31 2.63 2.67
CA SER A 294 16.48 3.34 3.95
C SER A 294 15.53 2.85 5.05
N ARG A 295 14.66 1.87 4.75
CA ARG A 295 13.72 1.24 5.68
C ARG A 295 12.71 2.21 6.30
N ILE A 296 12.29 3.24 5.57
CA ILE A 296 11.26 4.20 6.04
C ILE A 296 10.01 3.45 6.55
N GLN A 297 9.37 3.95 7.60
CA GLN A 297 8.15 3.34 8.13
C GLN A 297 6.92 3.75 7.33
N ARG A 298 6.74 5.07 7.13
CA ARG A 298 5.58 5.63 6.43
C ARG A 298 5.95 6.84 5.57
N VAL A 299 5.19 7.04 4.51
CA VAL A 299 5.33 8.20 3.62
C VAL A 299 3.99 8.90 3.47
N PHE A 300 3.99 10.21 3.67
CA PHE A 300 2.85 11.10 3.51
C PHE A 300 3.18 12.09 2.40
N TYR A 301 2.45 12.03 1.28
CA TYR A 301 2.64 12.98 0.18
C TYR A 301 1.43 13.86 -0.07
N GLY A 302 1.71 15.11 -0.46
CA GLY A 302 0.67 16.11 -0.69
C GLY A 302 -0.05 15.92 -2.03
N THR A 303 0.68 16.06 -3.14
CA THR A 303 0.12 15.93 -4.49
C THR A 303 0.78 14.81 -5.29
N ALA A 304 0.01 14.21 -6.21
CA ALA A 304 0.49 13.21 -7.15
C ALA A 304 1.52 13.80 -8.14
N SER A 305 2.35 12.95 -8.74
CA SER A 305 3.31 13.36 -9.77
C SER A 305 3.23 12.45 -11.00
N LEU A 306 3.51 12.99 -12.19
CA LEU A 306 3.43 12.25 -13.46
C LEU A 306 4.39 11.05 -13.50
N ASP A 307 5.50 11.11 -12.76
CA ASP A 307 6.51 10.06 -12.61
C ASP A 307 6.42 9.34 -11.24
N GLY A 308 5.34 9.58 -10.50
CA GLY A 308 5.10 9.07 -9.16
C GLY A 308 5.05 7.56 -9.08
N ALA A 309 5.75 6.99 -8.11
CA ALA A 309 5.95 5.55 -7.96
C ALA A 309 5.37 4.97 -6.66
N LEU A 310 4.59 5.77 -5.93
CA LEU A 310 3.91 5.34 -4.71
C LEU A 310 2.38 5.30 -4.84
N GLY A 311 1.82 5.70 -5.98
CA GLY A 311 0.40 5.57 -6.30
C GLY A 311 -0.01 5.95 -7.72
N THR A 312 0.77 6.76 -8.44
CA THR A 312 0.40 7.21 -9.80
C THR A 312 0.74 6.19 -10.89
N LYS A 313 2.02 5.88 -11.12
CA LYS A 313 2.44 4.88 -12.13
C LYS A 313 2.75 3.52 -11.54
N TYR A 314 3.28 3.53 -10.31
CA TYR A 314 3.70 2.33 -9.60
C TYR A 314 3.26 2.41 -8.15
N LYS A 315 3.33 1.27 -7.47
CA LYS A 315 3.14 1.15 -6.02
C LYS A 315 4.30 0.34 -5.46
N ILE A 316 5.49 0.94 -5.50
CA ILE A 316 6.74 0.26 -5.11
C ILE A 316 6.66 -0.26 -3.67
N HIS A 317 6.00 0.50 -2.79
CA HIS A 317 5.82 0.14 -1.38
C HIS A 317 5.00 -1.13 -1.14
N THR A 318 4.24 -1.60 -2.14
CA THR A 318 3.41 -2.81 -2.04
C THR A 318 3.98 -4.03 -2.76
N GLN A 319 5.15 -3.91 -3.40
CA GLN A 319 5.72 -5.02 -4.17
C GLN A 319 6.16 -6.17 -3.26
N LYS A 320 5.71 -7.38 -3.59
CA LYS A 320 5.92 -8.57 -2.74
C LYS A 320 7.38 -9.06 -2.74
N ASP A 321 8.07 -8.87 -3.86
CA ASP A 321 9.45 -9.33 -4.09
C ASP A 321 10.52 -8.40 -3.48
N LEU A 322 10.10 -7.25 -2.92
CA LEU A 322 11.01 -6.35 -2.20
C LEU A 322 11.14 -6.76 -0.74
N ASN A 323 12.33 -6.50 -0.17
CA ASN A 323 12.72 -6.93 1.16
C ASN A 323 12.24 -6.01 2.31
N HIS A 324 11.59 -4.88 1.98
CA HIS A 324 10.99 -3.96 2.94
C HIS A 324 9.68 -3.40 2.38
N ARG A 325 8.68 -3.23 3.25
CA ARG A 325 7.38 -2.65 2.94
C ARG A 325 7.09 -1.51 3.92
N PHE A 326 6.46 -0.47 3.42
CA PHE A 326 6.13 0.73 4.20
C PHE A 326 4.75 1.25 3.80
N GLU A 327 4.11 1.99 4.70
CA GLU A 327 2.78 2.53 4.43
C GLU A 327 2.87 3.85 3.68
N VAL A 328 1.92 4.11 2.80
CA VAL A 328 1.86 5.34 2.01
C VAL A 328 0.49 5.96 2.16
N PHE A 329 0.47 7.26 2.39
CA PHE A 329 -0.72 8.07 2.47
C PHE A 329 -0.61 9.29 1.56
N LYS A 330 -1.74 9.66 0.96
CA LYS A 330 -1.83 10.76 0.00
C LYS A 330 -2.87 11.79 0.40
N GLY A 331 -2.72 13.00 -0.13
CA GLY A 331 -3.73 14.06 -0.04
C GLY A 331 -3.53 15.03 1.13
N ILE A 332 -2.45 14.90 1.89
CA ILE A 332 -2.17 15.81 3.01
C ILE A 332 -1.84 17.21 2.51
N MET A 333 -2.65 18.20 2.88
CA MET A 333 -2.53 19.58 2.38
C MET A 333 -2.40 19.64 0.83
N GLU A 334 -3.14 18.78 0.13
CA GLU A 334 -3.02 18.60 -1.32
C GLU A 334 -3.11 19.92 -2.09
N GLN A 335 -4.09 20.77 -1.77
CA GLN A 335 -4.29 22.05 -2.45
C GLN A 335 -3.07 22.97 -2.35
N ASP A 336 -2.41 23.02 -1.19
CA ASP A 336 -1.22 23.85 -1.01
C ASP A 336 0.00 23.26 -1.71
N CYS A 337 0.07 21.93 -1.80
CA CYS A 337 1.11 21.25 -2.56
C CYS A 337 0.94 21.41 -4.07
N VAL A 338 -0.29 21.35 -4.59
CA VAL A 338 -0.61 21.59 -6.01
C VAL A 338 -0.21 23.02 -6.43
N LYS A 339 -0.43 24.02 -5.55
CA LYS A 339 -0.03 25.41 -5.81
C LYS A 339 1.48 25.58 -5.99
N LEU A 340 2.32 24.68 -5.47
CA LEU A 340 3.76 24.70 -5.71
C LEU A 340 4.10 24.31 -7.15
N THR A 341 3.32 23.41 -7.75
CA THR A 341 3.56 22.89 -9.11
C THR A 341 2.97 23.76 -10.23
N THR A 342 1.96 24.58 -9.96
CA THR A 342 1.30 25.44 -10.96
C THR A 342 1.97 26.80 -11.18
N LEU A 343 3.09 27.09 -10.51
CA LEU A 343 3.82 28.36 -10.64
C LEU A 343 4.82 28.40 -11.81
N HIS A 344 4.55 27.67 -12.89
CA HIS A 344 5.38 27.65 -14.11
C HIS A 344 4.66 28.27 -15.31
#